data_AF-W6K204-F1
#
_entry.id   AF-W6K204-F1
#
_cell.length_a   1.000
_cell.length_b   1.000
_cell.length_c   1.000
_cell.angle_alpha   90.00
_cell.angle_beta   90.00
_cell.angle_gamma   90.00
#
_symmetry.space_group_name_H-M   'P 1'
#
loop_
_entity.id
_entity.type
_entity.pdbx_description
1 polymer ?
#
loop_
_entity_poly.entity_id
_entity_poly.type
_entity_poly.pdbx_seq_one_letter_code
_entity_poly.pdbx_strand_id
1 'polypeptide(L)'
;MGADLRLREDIDGLVDVRVRAVPERLAAAMAYRGRWTRSAYEHHLDELQDAVVAAGFTPVGPPRFARFDPPFKPWFLRRNEVVQDVSRASQEGPGG
;
A
#
# COMPACT_ATOMS: atom_id res chain seq x y z
N MET A 1 -38.24 -21.27 2.13
CA MET A 1 -37.67 -21.94 0.94
C MET A 1 -37.74 -20.97 -0.23
N GLY A 2 -36.61 -20.62 -0.87
CA GLY A 2 -36.62 -20.30 -2.31
C GLY A 2 -36.08 -18.97 -2.84
N ALA A 3 -35.47 -18.07 -2.06
CA ALA A 3 -34.94 -16.81 -2.59
C ALA A 3 -33.54 -16.48 -2.04
N ASP A 4 -32.57 -17.38 -2.23
CA ASP A 4 -31.19 -17.13 -1.74
C ASP A 4 -30.08 -17.74 -2.63
N LEU A 5 -30.40 -18.26 -3.82
CA LEU A 5 -29.40 -18.96 -4.66
C LEU A 5 -29.18 -18.36 -6.04
N ARG A 6 -30.17 -17.66 -6.63
CA ARG A 6 -30.04 -17.09 -8.00
C ARG A 6 -29.30 -15.74 -8.06
N LEU A 7 -29.30 -14.97 -6.98
CA LEU A 7 -28.63 -13.66 -6.92
C LEU A 7 -27.09 -13.76 -6.88
N ARG A 8 -26.54 -14.91 -6.47
CA ARG A 8 -25.09 -15.11 -6.38
C ARG A 8 -24.46 -15.36 -7.75
N GLU A 9 -25.13 -16.13 -8.62
CA GLU A 9 -24.62 -16.51 -9.94
C GLU A 9 -24.55 -15.31 -10.91
N ASP A 10 -25.46 -14.33 -10.78
CA ASP A 10 -25.48 -13.13 -11.65
C ASP A 10 -24.35 -12.13 -11.32
N ILE A 11 -23.85 -12.10 -10.08
CA ILE A 11 -22.78 -11.16 -9.67
C ILE A 11 -21.42 -11.61 -10.21
N ASP A 12 -21.20 -12.92 -10.29
CA ASP A 12 -19.92 -13.49 -10.76
C ASP A 12 -19.61 -13.13 -12.22
N GLY A 13 -20.63 -12.85 -13.04
CA GLY A 13 -20.48 -12.37 -14.43
C GLY A 13 -20.36 -10.85 -14.59
N LEU A 14 -20.68 -10.08 -13.54
CA LEU A 14 -20.68 -8.61 -13.54
C LEU A 14 -19.41 -8.00 -12.95
N VAL A 15 -18.62 -8.77 -12.20
CA VAL A 15 -17.43 -8.29 -11.50
C VAL A 15 -16.19 -9.04 -12.01
N ASP A 16 -15.28 -8.35 -12.72
CA ASP A 16 -14.00 -8.92 -13.15
C ASP A 16 -13.02 -8.99 -11.97
N VAL A 17 -13.08 -10.08 -11.22
CA VAL A 17 -12.16 -10.38 -10.11
C VAL A 17 -11.14 -11.41 -10.57
N ARG A 18 -9.86 -11.03 -10.56
CA ARG A 18 -8.74 -11.94 -10.89
C ARG A 18 -7.76 -12.04 -9.73
N VAL A 19 -7.30 -13.26 -9.48
CA VAL A 19 -6.18 -13.50 -8.57
C VAL A 19 -4.89 -13.29 -9.34
N ARG A 20 -3.98 -12.49 -8.76
CA ARG A 20 -2.60 -12.34 -9.26
C ARG A 20 -1.61 -12.83 -8.22
N ALA A 21 -0.60 -13.57 -8.67
CA ALA A 21 0.55 -13.85 -7.84
C ALA A 21 1.33 -12.55 -7.61
N VAL A 22 1.71 -12.28 -6.36
CA VAL A 22 2.57 -11.15 -5.99
C VAL A 22 3.86 -11.75 -5.41
N PRO A 23 5.03 -11.53 -6.03
CA PRO A 23 6.28 -12.06 -5.49
C PRO A 23 6.65 -11.36 -4.18
N GLU A 24 7.47 -12.03 -3.36
CA GLU A 24 8.06 -11.44 -2.16
C GLU A 24 8.83 -10.15 -2.50
N ARG A 25 8.62 -9.10 -1.71
CA ARG A 25 9.23 -7.78 -1.89
C ARG A 25 9.65 -7.23 -0.53
N LEU A 26 10.78 -6.53 -0.49
CA LEU A 26 11.14 -5.68 0.63
C LEU A 26 10.41 -4.33 0.49
N ALA A 27 9.85 -3.84 1.58
CA ALA A 27 9.13 -2.57 1.60
C ALA A 27 9.45 -1.75 2.85
N ALA A 28 9.53 -0.44 2.67
CA ALA A 28 9.54 0.53 3.74
C ALA A 28 8.12 1.04 3.98
N ALA A 29 7.78 1.27 5.24
CA ALA A 29 6.46 1.70 5.65
C ALA A 29 6.55 2.85 6.66
N MET A 30 5.66 3.84 6.52
CA MET A 30 5.49 4.92 7.48
C MET A 30 4.03 5.03 7.88
N ALA A 31 3.77 4.89 9.18
CA ALA A 31 2.46 5.05 9.77
C ALA A 31 2.22 6.50 10.19
N TYR A 32 1.03 7.01 9.90
CA TYR A 32 0.61 8.37 10.27
C TYR A 32 -0.86 8.40 10.73
N ARG A 33 -1.20 9.45 11.48
CA ARG A 33 -2.53 9.64 12.11
C ARG A 33 -3.28 10.79 11.48
N GLY A 34 -4.59 10.83 11.72
CA GLY A 34 -5.45 11.93 11.32
C GLY A 34 -6.24 11.65 10.04
N ARG A 35 -6.84 12.70 9.50
CA ARG A 35 -7.71 12.60 8.34
C ARG A 35 -6.90 12.22 7.11
N TRP A 36 -7.41 11.26 6.34
CA TRP A 36 -6.90 11.03 5.00
C TRP A 36 -7.22 12.24 4.10
N THR A 37 -6.18 12.85 3.56
CA THR A 37 -6.23 13.79 2.46
C THR A 37 -5.10 13.42 1.49
N ARG A 38 -5.23 13.83 0.22
CA ARG A 38 -4.17 13.63 -0.77
C ARG A 38 -2.86 14.31 -0.34
N SER A 39 -2.96 15.54 0.16
CA SER A 39 -1.79 16.29 0.63
C SER A 39 -1.10 15.62 1.84
N ALA A 40 -1.84 15.08 2.80
CA ALA A 40 -1.23 14.35 3.92
C ALA A 40 -0.56 13.05 3.44
N TYR A 41 -1.17 12.37 2.45
CA TYR A 41 -0.56 11.20 1.82
C TYR A 41 0.76 11.56 1.10
N GLU A 42 0.74 12.60 0.26
CA GLU A 42 1.93 13.05 -0.49
C GLU A 42 3.05 13.48 0.46
N HIS A 43 2.73 14.25 1.51
CA HIS A 43 3.69 14.66 2.52
C HIS A 43 4.40 13.48 3.20
N HIS A 44 3.65 12.49 3.70
CA HIS A 44 4.26 11.33 4.35
C HIS A 44 4.95 10.38 3.36
N LEU A 45 4.51 10.36 2.10
CA LEU A 45 5.18 9.62 1.04
C LEU A 45 6.57 10.23 0.73
N ASP A 46 6.68 11.55 0.71
CA ASP A 46 7.95 12.24 0.51
C ASP A 46 8.89 11.97 1.70
N GLU A 47 8.39 12.11 2.94
CA GLU A 47 9.17 11.77 4.16
C GLU A 47 9.66 10.31 4.15
N LEU A 48 8.81 9.37 3.70
CA LEU A 48 9.19 7.97 3.56
C LEU A 48 10.29 7.79 2.51
N GLN A 49 10.19 8.45 1.36
CA GLN A 49 11.19 8.31 0.29
C GLN A 49 12.54 8.89 0.71
N ASP A 50 12.56 10.03 1.40
CA ASP A 50 13.77 10.62 1.95
C ASP A 50 14.44 9.66 2.95
N ALA A 51 13.65 9.06 3.85
CA ALA A 51 14.14 8.07 4.81
C ALA A 51 14.67 6.79 4.13
N VAL A 52 14.02 6.34 3.05
CA VAL A 52 14.46 5.19 2.24
C VAL A 52 15.84 5.45 1.64
N VAL A 53 16.04 6.62 1.03
CA VAL A 53 17.33 7.00 0.43
C VAL A 53 18.40 7.15 1.51
N ALA A 54 18.08 7.82 2.63
CA ALA A 54 19.00 7.96 3.76
C ALA A 54 19.43 6.60 4.36
N ALA A 55 18.55 5.58 4.27
CA ALA A 55 18.84 4.22 4.71
C ALA A 55 19.61 3.37 3.67
N GLY A 56 20.01 3.93 2.53
CA GLY A 56 20.76 3.22 1.49
C GLY A 56 19.91 2.31 0.60
N PHE A 57 18.61 2.57 0.55
CA PHE A 57 17.66 1.86 -0.31
C PHE A 57 17.21 2.74 -1.48
N THR A 58 16.64 2.11 -2.49
CA THR A 58 16.07 2.78 -3.66
C THR A 58 14.58 2.41 -3.76
N PRO A 59 13.67 3.39 -3.90
CA PRO A 59 12.26 3.13 -4.18
C PRO A 59 12.07 2.34 -5.48
N VAL A 60 11.21 1.33 -5.45
CA VAL A 60 10.87 0.47 -6.60
C VAL A 60 9.37 0.50 -6.86
N GLY A 61 8.99 0.93 -8.05
CA GLY A 61 7.61 0.94 -8.50
C GLY A 61 6.70 1.89 -7.71
N PRO A 62 5.37 1.83 -7.94
CA PRO A 62 4.44 2.78 -7.34
C PRO A 62 4.25 2.54 -5.84
N PRO A 63 4.12 3.61 -5.05
CA PRO A 63 3.77 3.51 -3.63
C PRO A 63 2.35 2.97 -3.46
N ARG A 64 2.13 2.31 -2.33
CA ARG A 64 0.84 1.79 -1.90
C ARG A 64 0.35 2.53 -0.68
N PHE A 65 -0.97 2.69 -0.63
CA PHE A 65 -1.65 3.23 0.53
C PHE A 65 -2.44 2.13 1.23
N ALA A 66 -2.15 1.88 2.50
CA ALA A 66 -2.87 0.87 3.29
C ALA A 66 -3.80 1.56 4.30
N ARG A 67 -5.11 1.40 4.08
CA ARG A 67 -6.15 1.82 5.03
C ARG A 67 -6.55 0.61 5.86
N PHE A 68 -6.06 0.54 7.10
CA PHE A 68 -6.37 -0.56 8.00
C PHE A 68 -7.62 -0.34 8.87
N ASP A 69 -8.40 0.72 8.63
CA ASP A 69 -9.55 1.03 9.49
C ASP A 69 -10.91 0.69 8.87
N PRO A 70 -11.75 -0.08 9.57
CA PRO A 70 -13.10 -0.37 9.14
C PRO A 70 -13.97 0.91 9.10
N PRO A 71 -15.04 0.93 8.30
CA PRO A 71 -15.82 2.15 8.03
C PRO A 71 -16.42 2.80 9.29
N PHE A 72 -16.66 2.01 10.33
CA PHE A 72 -17.23 2.45 11.61
C PHE A 72 -16.23 3.10 12.59
N LYS A 73 -14.92 3.11 12.29
CA LYS A 73 -13.92 3.70 13.20
C LYS A 73 -13.90 5.23 13.08
N PRO A 74 -14.06 5.98 14.20
CA PRO A 74 -13.91 7.43 14.19
C PRO A 74 -12.55 7.85 13.62
N TRP A 75 -12.55 8.91 12.80
CA TRP A 75 -11.38 9.30 11.99
C TRP A 75 -10.13 9.66 12.81
N PHE A 76 -10.28 10.09 14.06
CA PHE A 76 -9.14 10.39 14.96
C PHE A 76 -8.46 9.13 15.52
N LEU A 77 -9.12 7.97 15.49
CA LEU A 77 -8.52 6.68 15.87
C LEU A 77 -7.92 5.94 14.67
N ARG A 78 -7.98 6.53 13.47
CA ARG A 78 -7.50 5.89 12.26
C ARG A 78 -5.96 5.87 12.21
N ARG A 79 -5.42 4.76 11.71
CA ARG A 79 -4.01 4.58 11.40
C ARG A 79 -3.88 4.39 9.89
N ASN A 80 -3.25 5.38 9.26
CA ASN A 80 -2.95 5.35 7.85
C ASN A 80 -1.49 4.94 7.67
N GLU A 81 -1.17 4.31 6.55
CA GLU A 81 0.19 3.90 6.25
C GLU A 81 0.50 4.13 4.77
N VAL A 82 1.64 4.74 4.50
CA VAL A 82 2.26 4.78 3.17
C VAL A 82 3.34 3.71 3.10
N VAL A 83 3.35 2.95 2.02
CA VAL A 83 4.26 1.83 1.82
C VAL A 83 4.94 1.97 0.46
N GLN A 84 6.26 1.91 0.45
CA GLN A 84 7.07 1.97 -0.77
C GLN A 84 7.92 0.70 -0.84
N ASP A 85 7.84 -0.05 -1.94
CA ASP A 85 8.79 -1.15 -2.12
C ASP A 85 10.17 -0.60 -2.37
N VAL A 86 11.18 -1.35 -1.93
CA VAL A 86 12.56 -0.92 -2.00
C VAL A 86 13.48 -2.05 -2.47
N SER A 87 14.55 -1.68 -3.14
CA SER A 87 15.72 -2.52 -3.35
C SER A 87 16.90 -1.92 -2.60
N ARG A 88 17.89 -2.74 -2.23
CA ARG A 88 19.17 -2.17 -1.84
C ARG A 88 19.73 -1.38 -3.01
N ALA A 89 20.30 -0.20 -2.75
CA ALA A 89 21.09 0.48 -3.76
C ALA A 89 22.20 -0.49 -4.22
N SER A 90 22.31 -0.71 -5.53
CA SER A 90 23.40 -1.50 -6.09
C SER A 90 24.71 -0.86 -5.64
N GLN A 91 25.47 -1.56 -4.80
CA GLN A 91 26.82 -1.15 -4.46
C GLN A 91 27.68 -1.42 -5.70
N GLU A 92 27.74 -0.48 -6.64
CA GLU A 92 28.88 -0.43 -7.57
C GLU A 92 30.09 0.01 -6.75
N GLY A 93 30.80 -0.96 -6.17
CA GLY A 93 32.10 -0.73 -5.57
C GLY A 93 33.15 -0.51 -6.67
N PRO A 94 34.14 0.39 -6.48
CA PRO A 94 35.29 0.43 -7.36
C PRO A 94 36.22 -0.73 -7.00
N GLY A 95 36.43 -1.69 -7.91
CA GLY A 95 37.52 -2.64 -7.74
C GLY A 95 37.29 -4.03 -8.33
N GLY A 96 37.73 -4.20 -9.57
CA GLY A 96 38.28 -5.44 -10.13
C GLY A 96 39.46 -5.03 -11.00
#